data_AF-A0A4E0QUW4-F1
#
_entry.id   AF-A0A4E0QUW4-F1
#
_cell.length_a   1.000
_cell.length_b   1.000
_cell.length_c   1.000
_cell.angle_alpha   90.00
_cell.angle_beta   90.00
_cell.angle_gamma   90.00
#
_symmetry.space_group_name_H-M   'P 1'
#
loop_
_entity.id
_entity.type
_entity.pdbx_description
1 polymer ?
#
loop_
_entity_poly.entity_id
_entity_poly.type
_entity_poly.pdbx_seq_one_letter_code
_entity_poly.pdbx_strand_id
1 'polypeptide(L)'
;MSYLQAENLESFINLIRALIPYPLHIEQEAYYHSLFYMILVLMGVEIDLEVLTDKGRIDGVLELSDKIYLIELHKAKRFLNESRPRRYLGIGIAGKEIGYQVQSE
;
A
#
# COMPACT_ATOMS: atom_id res chain seq x y z
N MET A 1 -2.99 11.23 -8.99
CA MET A 1 -3.41 12.01 -7.81
C MET A 1 -4.90 12.00 -7.52
N SER A 2 -5.81 12.01 -8.51
CA SER A 2 -7.26 12.04 -8.25
C SER A 2 -7.79 10.93 -7.34
N TYR A 3 -7.31 9.68 -7.47
CA TYR A 3 -7.76 8.57 -6.63
C TYR A 3 -7.38 8.70 -5.16
N LEU A 4 -6.13 9.11 -4.86
CA LEU A 4 -5.67 9.34 -3.48
C LEU A 4 -6.35 10.58 -2.88
N GLN A 5 -6.53 11.66 -3.67
CA GLN A 5 -7.30 12.83 -3.23
C GLN A 5 -8.77 12.51 -2.96
N ALA A 6 -9.37 11.58 -3.69
CA ALA A 6 -10.75 11.14 -3.48
C ALA A 6 -10.90 9.98 -2.47
N GLU A 7 -9.82 9.56 -1.78
CA GLU A 7 -9.81 8.38 -0.89
C GLU A 7 -10.27 7.07 -1.57
N ASN A 8 -10.24 7.01 -2.91
CA ASN A 8 -10.61 5.82 -3.67
C ASN A 8 -9.41 4.87 -3.79
N LEU A 9 -9.04 4.28 -2.65
CA LEU A 9 -7.89 3.38 -2.51
C LEU A 9 -8.04 2.11 -3.34
N GLU A 10 -9.25 1.56 -3.46
CA GLU A 10 -9.48 0.36 -4.27
C GLU A 10 -9.14 0.59 -5.74
N SER A 11 -9.62 1.69 -6.33
CA SER A 11 -9.32 2.01 -7.73
C SER A 11 -7.84 2.30 -7.92
N PHE A 12 -7.20 2.95 -6.94
CA PHE A 12 -5.77 3.18 -6.96
C PHE A 12 -4.97 1.87 -6.98
N ILE A 13 -5.29 0.92 -6.09
CA ILE A 13 -4.63 -0.40 -6.05
C ILE A 13 -4.88 -1.20 -7.32
N ASN A 14 -6.09 -1.15 -7.86
CA ASN A 14 -6.43 -1.83 -9.11
C ASN A 14 -5.66 -1.25 -10.30
N LEU A 15 -5.46 0.08 -10.35
CA LEU A 15 -4.61 0.71 -11.36
C LEU A 15 -3.17 0.19 -11.27
N ILE A 16 -2.56 0.19 -10.08
CA ILE A 16 -1.19 -0.29 -9.88
C ILE A 16 -1.05 -1.76 -10.32
N ARG A 17 -2.01 -2.61 -9.96
CA ARG A 17 -2.02 -4.03 -10.36
C ARG A 17 -2.12 -4.20 -11.87
N ALA A 18 -2.91 -3.38 -12.56
CA ALA A 18 -3.07 -3.44 -14.00
C ALA A 18 -1.79 -3.07 -14.78
N LEU A 19 -0.85 -2.36 -14.16
CA LEU A 19 0.43 -2.00 -14.78
C LEU A 19 1.43 -3.17 -14.86
N ILE A 20 1.17 -4.29 -14.16
CA ILE A 20 2.08 -5.42 -14.08
C ILE A 20 1.48 -6.60 -14.87
N PRO A 21 2.04 -6.95 -16.04
CA PRO A 21 1.60 -8.14 -16.78
C PRO A 21 1.69 -9.40 -15.92
N TYR A 22 0.63 -10.23 -15.97
CA TYR A 22 0.53 -11.45 -15.15
C TYR A 22 1.78 -12.36 -15.17
N PRO A 23 2.44 -12.60 -16.32
CA PRO A 23 3.62 -13.47 -16.37
C PRO A 23 4.87 -12.89 -15.68
N LEU A 24 4.89 -11.59 -15.39
CA LEU A 24 6.05 -10.90 -14.81
C LEU A 24 6.01 -10.87 -13.28
N HIS A 25 4.95 -11.39 -12.66
CA HIS A 25 4.85 -11.47 -11.22
C HIS A 25 5.88 -12.43 -10.64
N ILE A 26 6.76 -11.89 -9.80
CA ILE A 26 7.73 -12.69 -9.03
C ILE A 26 7.26 -12.80 -7.59
N GLU A 27 7.30 -14.02 -7.05
CA GLU A 27 6.85 -14.34 -5.71
C GLU A 27 7.83 -13.87 -4.59
N GLN A 28 8.37 -12.65 -4.67
CA GLN A 28 9.23 -12.05 -3.64
C GLN A 28 8.66 -10.75 -3.08
N GLU A 29 8.77 -10.52 -1.77
CA GLU A 29 8.20 -9.32 -1.14
C GLU A 29 8.94 -8.06 -1.60
N ALA A 30 10.26 -8.10 -1.53
CA ALA A 30 11.15 -7.05 -2.05
C ALA A 30 10.83 -6.68 -3.50
N TYR A 31 10.44 -7.63 -4.35
CA TYR A 31 10.01 -7.35 -5.73
C TYR A 31 8.80 -6.41 -5.78
N TYR A 32 7.76 -6.68 -4.99
CA TYR A 32 6.58 -5.83 -4.96
C TYR A 32 6.83 -4.50 -4.26
N HIS A 33 7.69 -4.47 -3.24
CA HIS A 33 8.12 -3.23 -2.59
C HIS A 33 8.81 -2.29 -3.59
N SER A 34 9.87 -2.77 -4.26
CA SER A 34 10.61 -1.98 -5.24
C SER A 34 9.74 -1.56 -6.43
N LEU A 35 8.87 -2.45 -6.91
CA LEU A 35 7.99 -2.17 -8.05
C LEU A 35 6.91 -1.15 -7.70
N PHE A 36 6.30 -1.27 -6.52
CA PHE A 36 5.31 -0.31 -6.03
C PHE A 36 5.91 1.09 -5.92
N TYR A 37 7.07 1.20 -5.30
CA TYR A 37 7.81 2.46 -5.21
C TYR A 37 8.12 3.05 -6.59
N MET A 38 8.66 2.24 -7.50
CA MET A 38 9.00 2.69 -8.85
C MET A 38 7.78 3.24 -9.58
N ILE A 39 6.63 2.57 -9.49
CA ILE A 39 5.39 3.03 -10.11
C ILE A 39 4.93 4.36 -9.51
N LEU A 40 4.97 4.52 -8.18
CA LEU A 40 4.61 5.78 -7.52
C LEU A 40 5.47 6.95 -8.01
N VAL A 41 6.79 6.78 -7.99
CA VAL A 41 7.72 7.82 -8.45
C VAL A 41 7.48 8.16 -9.92
N LEU A 42 7.26 7.16 -10.79
CA LEU A 42 6.94 7.38 -12.21
C LEU A 42 5.60 8.09 -12.41
N MET A 43 4.65 7.92 -11.49
CA MET A 43 3.38 8.66 -11.47
C MET A 43 3.53 10.10 -10.95
N GLY A 44 4.75 10.54 -10.61
CA GLY A 44 5.03 11.85 -10.04
C GLY A 44 4.53 11.99 -8.60
N VAL A 45 4.43 10.88 -7.88
CA VAL A 45 4.04 10.88 -6.48
C VAL A 45 5.29 11.08 -5.63
N GLU A 46 5.28 12.16 -4.84
CA GLU A 46 6.27 12.35 -3.78
C GLU A 46 5.92 11.42 -2.62
N ILE A 47 6.88 10.56 -2.25
CA ILE A 47 6.74 9.56 -1.20
C ILE A 47 8.07 9.37 -0.49
N ASP A 48 8.04 9.37 0.84
CA ASP A 48 9.17 8.96 1.67
C ASP A 48 9.09 7.47 1.93
N LEU A 49 10.20 6.76 1.74
CA LEU A 49 10.26 5.32 1.99
C LEU A 49 11.03 4.98 3.26
N GLU A 50 10.72 3.81 3.81
CA GLU A 50 11.49 3.20 4.89
C GLU A 50 11.70 4.16 6.07
N VAL A 51 10.64 4.90 6.41
CA VAL A 51 10.66 5.96 7.42
C VAL A 51 10.82 5.33 8.79
N LEU A 52 11.93 5.64 9.46
CA LEU A 52 12.22 5.16 10.80
C LEU A 52 11.49 6.00 11.86
N THR A 53 10.85 5.33 12.80
CA THR A 53 10.17 5.91 13.95
C THR A 53 10.65 5.24 15.25
N ASP A 54 10.31 5.82 16.39
CA ASP A 54 10.54 5.21 17.71
C ASP A 54 9.80 3.88 17.91
N LYS A 55 8.76 3.61 17.11
CA LYS A 55 7.90 2.42 17.19
C LYS A 55 8.18 1.37 16.11
N GLY A 56 9.13 1.62 15.20
CA GLY A 56 9.44 0.73 14.10
C GLY A 56 9.64 1.48 12.79
N ARG A 57 9.49 0.76 11.68
CA ARG A 57 9.68 1.27 10.32
C ARG A 57 8.35 1.30 9.59
N ILE A 58 8.07 2.40 8.92
CA ILE A 58 6.93 2.55 8.00
C ILE A 58 7.47 2.34 6.58
N ASP A 59 6.85 1.45 5.79
CA ASP A 59 7.37 1.15 4.44
C ASP A 59 7.26 2.36 3.50
N GLY A 60 6.20 3.17 3.62
CA GLY A 60 6.10 4.45 2.92
C GLY A 60 5.17 5.48 3.56
N VAL A 61 5.50 6.76 3.40
CA VAL A 61 4.72 7.91 3.85
C VAL A 61 4.48 8.84 2.67
N LEU A 62 3.21 9.08 2.36
CA LEU A 62 2.80 9.97 1.29
C LEU A 62 1.99 11.12 1.88
N GLU A 63 2.50 12.34 1.72
CA GLU A 63 1.86 13.54 2.21
C GLU A 63 1.10 14.26 1.08
N LEU A 64 -0.17 14.56 1.32
CA LEU A 64 -0.99 15.44 0.51
C LEU A 64 -1.36 16.67 1.34
N SER A 65 -1.91 17.70 0.68
CA SER A 65 -2.26 18.98 1.32
C SER A 65 -3.16 18.86 2.56
N ASP A 66 -4.00 17.84 2.63
CA ASP A 66 -5.04 17.66 3.66
C ASP A 66 -4.94 16.31 4.40
N LYS A 67 -3.99 15.45 4.04
CA LYS A 67 -3.90 14.08 4.55
C LYS A 67 -2.53 13.47 4.39
N ILE A 68 -2.25 12.50 5.24
CA ILE A 68 -1.04 11.69 5.18
C ILE A 68 -1.45 10.23 5.05
N TYR A 69 -0.87 9.53 4.07
CA TYR A 69 -1.03 8.10 3.88
C TYR A 69 0.18 7.36 4.44
N LEU A 70 -0.09 6.38 5.31
CA LEU A 70 0.89 5.42 5.80
C LEU A 70 0.72 4.12 5.02
N ILE A 71 1.80 3.66 4.40
CA ILE A 71 1.81 2.50 3.51
C ILE A 71 2.56 1.36 4.19
N GLU A 72 1.91 0.20 4.19
CA GLU A 72 2.48 -1.06 4.67
C GLU A 72 2.33 -2.13 3.57
N LEU A 73 3.44 -2.72 3.16
CA LEU A 73 3.50 -3.69 2.08
C LEU A 73 3.77 -5.07 2.67
N HIS A 74 2.74 -5.90 2.78
CA HIS A 74 2.87 -7.22 3.40
C HIS A 74 2.53 -8.38 2.44
N LYS A 75 3.15 -9.55 2.65
CA LYS A 75 2.63 -10.80 2.07
C LYS A 75 1.25 -11.11 2.68
N ALA A 76 0.34 -11.57 1.83
CA ALA A 76 -1.06 -11.95 2.09
C ALA A 76 -1.44 -12.59 3.44
N LYS A 77 -0.50 -13.18 4.17
CA LYS A 77 -0.77 -14.11 5.27
C LYS A 77 -1.42 -13.46 6.50
N ARG A 78 -1.37 -12.13 6.63
CA ARG A 78 -1.92 -11.41 7.79
C ARG A 78 -3.27 -10.73 7.53
N PHE A 79 -3.75 -10.67 6.28
CA PHE A 79 -4.86 -9.79 5.90
C PHE A 79 -5.92 -10.43 4.99
N LEU A 80 -6.28 -11.71 5.19
CA LEU A 80 -7.62 -12.31 5.01
C LEU A 80 -7.52 -13.83 4.77
N ASN A 81 -8.38 -14.57 5.47
CA ASN A 81 -8.80 -15.93 5.15
C ASN A 81 -9.32 -15.99 3.71
N GLU A 82 -8.51 -16.43 2.74
CA GLU A 82 -9.02 -16.88 1.45
C GLU A 82 -8.00 -17.76 0.71
N SER A 83 -8.49 -18.83 0.09
CA SER A 83 -7.74 -19.96 -0.50
C SER A 83 -6.97 -19.64 -1.80
N ARG A 84 -6.48 -18.41 -1.97
CA ARG A 84 -5.55 -18.04 -3.05
C ARG A 84 -4.48 -17.10 -2.50
N PRO A 85 -3.18 -17.34 -2.74
CA PRO A 85 -2.12 -16.46 -2.25
C PRO A 85 -2.17 -15.13 -3.02
N ARG A 86 -2.96 -14.16 -2.56
CA ARG A 86 -3.00 -12.80 -3.11
C ARG A 86 -2.20 -11.87 -2.24
N ARG A 87 -1.12 -11.29 -2.75
CA ARG A 87 -0.35 -10.26 -2.02
C ARG A 87 -1.15 -8.97 -1.97
N TYR A 88 -1.30 -8.41 -0.78
CA TYR A 88 -2.09 -7.20 -0.55
C TYR A 88 -1.17 -6.08 -0.10
N LEU A 89 -1.50 -4.87 -0.56
CA LEU A 89 -0.88 -3.64 -0.12
C LEU A 89 -1.88 -2.94 0.80
N GLY A 90 -1.46 -2.59 2.02
CA GLY A 90 -2.24 -1.83 2.99
C GLY A 90 -1.89 -0.34 2.89
N ILE A 91 -2.91 0.50 2.75
CA ILE A 91 -2.75 1.96 2.77
C ILE A 91 -3.72 2.51 3.82
N GLY A 92 -3.19 3.18 4.84
CA GLY A 92 -3.95 3.84 5.91
C GLY A 92 -3.85 5.36 5.83
N ILE A 93 -4.83 6.09 6.38
CA ILE A 93 -4.81 7.57 6.49
C ILE A 93 -4.55 7.96 7.95
N ALA A 94 -3.55 8.81 8.20
CA ALA A 94 -3.26 9.31 9.54
C ALA A 94 -4.37 10.27 10.03
N GLY A 95 -4.81 10.12 11.29
CA GLY A 95 -5.80 11.00 11.92
C GLY A 95 -7.27 10.58 11.78
N LYS A 96 -7.57 9.54 10.99
CA LYS A 96 -8.86 8.83 11.02
C LYS A 96 -8.67 7.63 11.95
N GLU A 97 -9.44 7.53 13.03
CA GLU A 97 -9.42 6.32 13.87
C GLU A 97 -9.66 5.11 12.98
N ILE A 98 -8.82 4.10 13.14
CA ILE A 98 -8.68 3.01 12.20
C ILE A 98 -10.01 2.24 12.16
N GLY A 99 -10.77 2.41 11.08
CA GLY A 99 -11.92 1.56 10.79
C GLY A 99 -11.46 0.19 10.28
N TYR A 100 -10.84 -0.62 11.14
CA TYR A 100 -10.83 -2.07 10.95
C TYR A 100 -11.34 -2.70 12.24
N GLN A 101 -12.58 -3.18 12.22
CA GLN A 101 -13.06 -4.05 13.28
C GLN A 101 -12.26 -5.35 13.24
N VAL A 102 -11.46 -5.57 14.28
CA VAL A 102 -10.98 -6.89 14.64
C VAL A 102 -12.21 -7.65 15.11
N GLN A 103 -12.72 -8.60 14.33
CA GLN A 103 -13.62 -9.60 14.89
C GLN A 103 -12.82 -10.44 15.88
N SER A 104 -13.17 -10.29 17.15
CA SER A 104 -12.83 -11.22 18.21
C SER A 104 -13.68 -12.47 18.08
N GLU A 105 -13.05 -13.60 17.81
CA GLU A 105 -13.36 -14.91 18.42
C GLU A 105 -12.05 -15.68 18.63
#